data_AF-A0A7A6L060-F1
#
_entry.id   AF-A0A7A6L060-F1
#
_cell.length_a   1.000
_cell.length_b   1.000
_cell.length_c   1.000
_cell.angle_alpha   90.00
_cell.angle_beta   90.00
_cell.angle_gamma   90.00
#
_symmetry.space_group_name_H-M   'P 1'
#
loop_
_entity.id
_entity.type
_entity.pdbx_description
1 polymer ?
#
loop_
_entity_poly.entity_id
_entity_poly.type
_entity_poly.pdbx_seq_one_letter_code
_entity_poly.pdbx_strand_id
1 'polypeptide(L)' 'PAELLASLIQTAEQALWKREWAARDHGLAVPECVTRRQAVINQARTLLKNNTREND' A
#
# COMPACT_ATOMS: atom_id res chain seq x y z
N PRO A 1 17.47 7.01 -2.13
CA PRO A 1 16.83 5.74 -1.70
C PRO A 1 15.33 5.86 -1.38
N ALA A 2 14.92 6.94 -0.71
CA ALA A 2 13.54 7.19 -0.29
C ALA A 2 12.54 7.32 -1.46
N GLU A 3 12.93 7.99 -2.56
CA GLU A 3 12.07 8.15 -3.74
C GLU A 3 11.74 6.83 -4.43
N LEU A 4 12.74 5.95 -4.61
CA LEU A 4 12.51 4.62 -5.20
C LEU A 4 11.53 3.80 -4.34
N LEU A 5 11.70 3.82 -3.01
CA LEU A 5 10.80 3.13 -2.10
C LEU A 5 9.38 3.74 -2.14
N ALA A 6 9.26 5.07 -2.23
CA ALA A 6 7.99 5.75 -2.40
C ALA A 6 7.28 5.33 -3.69
N SER A 7 8.00 5.29 -4.82
CA SER A 7 7.47 4.83 -6.11
C SER A 7 7.01 3.37 -6.06
N LEU A 8 7.80 2.49 -5.42
CA LEU A 8 7.43 1.07 -5.26
C LEU A 8 6.19 0.89 -4.40
N ILE A 9 6.05 1.64 -3.30
CA ILE A 9 4.85 1.64 -2.45
C ILE A 9 3.63 2.11 -3.25
N GLN A 10 3.78 3.20 -4.00
CA GLN A 10 2.70 3.72 -4.85
C GLN A 10 2.26 2.67 -5.89
N THR A 11 3.20 2.06 -6.63
CA THR A 11 2.90 1.04 -7.63
C THR A 11 2.23 -0.19 -7.01
N ALA A 12 2.66 -0.62 -5.82
CA ALA A 12 2.05 -1.73 -5.10
C ALA A 12 0.60 -1.43 -4.70
N GLU A 13 0.29 -0.20 -4.26
CA GLU A 13 -1.07 0.24 -3.97
C GLU A 13 -1.95 0.23 -5.23
N GLN A 14 -1.45 0.78 -6.34
CA GLN A 14 -2.17 0.77 -7.62
C GLN A 14 -2.52 -0.65 -8.08
N ALA A 15 -1.59 -1.60 -7.91
CA ALA A 15 -1.78 -2.98 -8.31
C ALA A 15 -2.88 -3.70 -7.50
N LEU A 16 -3.15 -3.25 -6.27
CA LEU A 16 -4.21 -3.80 -5.43
C LEU A 16 -5.60 -3.24 -5.77
N TRP A 17 -5.68 -2.00 -6.27
CA TRP A 17 -6.95 -1.34 -6.55
C TRP A 17 -7.88 -2.13 -7.47
N LYS A 18 -7.36 -2.82 -8.49
CA LYS A 18 -8.20 -3.64 -9.38
C LYS A 18 -9.03 -4.70 -8.64
N ARG A 19 -8.43 -5.35 -7.62
CA ARG A 19 -9.11 -6.38 -6.84
C ARG A 19 -9.98 -5.77 -5.75
N GLU A 20 -9.54 -4.67 -5.16
CA GLU A 20 -10.29 -3.97 -4.12
C GLU A 20 -11.57 -3.32 -4.68
N TRP A 21 -11.46 -2.65 -5.82
CA TRP A 21 -12.61 -2.03 -6.50
C TRP A 21 -13.58 -3.07 -7.03
N ALA A 22 -13.11 -4.17 -7.63
CA ALA A 22 -14.00 -5.25 -8.05
C ALA A 22 -14.84 -5.80 -6.87
N ALA A 23 -14.23 -6.02 -5.70
CA ALA A 23 -14.99 -6.46 -4.52
C ALA A 23 -16.00 -5.39 -4.07
N ARG A 24 -15.59 -4.13 -4.00
CA ARG A 24 -16.45 -3.01 -3.58
C ARG A 24 -17.62 -2.76 -4.54
N ASP A 25 -17.37 -2.78 -5.84
CA ASP A 25 -18.38 -2.56 -6.88
C ASP A 25 -19.47 -3.64 -6.85
N HIS A 26 -19.09 -4.87 -6.51
CA HIS A 26 -20.02 -5.99 -6.36
C HIS A 26 -20.64 -6.10 -4.95
N GLY A 27 -20.36 -5.16 -4.05
CA GLY A 27 -20.83 -5.20 -2.66
C GLY A 27 -20.27 -6.37 -1.85
N LEU A 28 -19.15 -6.95 -2.30
CA LEU A 28 -18.49 -8.10 -1.69
C LEU A 28 -17.42 -7.65 -0.69
N ALA A 29 -17.15 -8.52 0.28
CA ALA A 29 -16.04 -8.33 1.19
C ALA A 29 -14.71 -8.30 0.42
N VAL A 30 -13.85 -7.34 0.75
CA VAL A 30 -12.50 -7.26 0.19
C VAL A 30 -11.73 -8.54 0.56
N PRO A 31 -11.09 -9.23 -0.40
CA PRO A 31 -10.36 -10.46 -0.11
C PRO A 31 -9.26 -10.25 0.92
N GLU A 32 -9.07 -11.24 1.80
CA GLU A 32 -8.03 -11.18 2.85
C GLU A 32 -6.63 -10.95 2.27
N CYS A 33 -6.35 -11.47 1.07
CA CYS A 33 -5.07 -11.27 0.39
C CYS A 33 -4.80 -9.81 -0.01
N VAL A 34 -5.85 -9.00 -0.18
CA VAL A 34 -5.77 -7.55 -0.42
C VAL A 34 -5.53 -6.84 0.91
N THR A 35 -6.31 -7.16 1.94
CA THR A 35 -6.16 -6.59 3.29
C THR A 35 -4.76 -6.83 3.87
N ARG A 36 -4.23 -8.06 3.73
CA ARG A 36 -2.88 -8.41 4.20
C ARG A 36 -1.78 -7.65 3.46
N ARG A 37 -1.91 -7.49 2.13
CA ARG A 37 -0.94 -6.72 1.33
C ARG A 37 -1.04 -5.22 1.61
N GLN A 38 -2.24 -4.69 1.84
CA GLN A 38 -2.44 -3.31 2.27
C GLN A 38 -1.75 -3.05 3.61
N ALA A 39 -1.81 -3.99 4.56
CA ALA A 39 -1.11 -3.87 5.84
C ALA A 39 0.42 -3.77 5.66
N VAL A 40 1.01 -4.57 4.77
CA VAL A 40 2.45 -4.50 4.45
C VAL A 40 2.83 -3.17 3.81
N ILE A 41 2.01 -2.67 2.88
CA ILE A 41 2.19 -1.35 2.26
C ILE A 41 2.14 -0.23 3.31
N ASN A 42 1.17 -0.30 4.24
CA ASN A 42 1.05 0.68 5.32
C ASN A 42 2.28 0.67 6.25
N GLN A 43 2.86 -0.50 6.51
CA GLN A 43 4.11 -0.62 7.25
C GLN A 43 5.27 0.01 6.48
N ALA A 44 5.42 -0.30 5.19
CA ALA A 44 6.45 0.29 4.34
C ALA A 44 6.35 1.83 4.28
N ARG A 45 5.12 2.36 4.21
CA ARG A 45 4.86 3.81 4.24
C ARG A 45 5.23 4.45 5.59
N THR A 46 4.96 3.76 6.70
CA THR A 46 5.37 4.20 8.04
C THR A 46 6.88 4.22 8.18
N LEU A 47 7.56 3.17 7.71
CA LEU A 47 9.03 3.09 7.72
C LEU A 47 9.64 4.22 6.89
N LEU A 48 9.13 4.48 5.68
CA LEU A 48 9.59 5.59 4.85
C LEU A 48 9.44 6.95 5.58
N LYS A 49 8.30 7.20 6.22
CA LYS A 49 8.06 8.44 6.98
C LYS A 49 9.02 8.61 8.15
N ASN A 50 9.27 7.55 8.92
CA ASN A 50 10.19 7.61 10.06
C ASN A 50 11.62 7.92 9.62
N ASN A 51 12.09 7.24 8.57
CA ASN A 51 13.43 7.47 8.00
C ASN A 51 13.57 8.86 7.34
N THR A 52 12.46 9.52 6.99
CA THR A 52 12.49 10.88 6.45
C THR A 52 12.58 11.92 7.58
N ARG A 53 11.93 11.69 8.73
CA ARG A 53 12.00 12.57 9.92
C ARG A 53 13.34 12.53 10.66
N GLU A 54 14.10 11.45 10.55
CA GLU A 54 15.44 11.33 11.16
C GLU A 54 16.54 12.04 10.35
N ASN A 55 16.23 12.56 9.16
CA ASN A 55 17.17 13.20 8.24
C ASN A 55 16.96 14.72 8.06
N ASP A 56 16.06 15.33 8.84
CA ASP A 56 15.86 16.78 8.99
C ASP A 56 16.53 17.27 10.28
#